data_AF-A0A4Y4CR43-F1
#
_entry.id   AF-A0A4Y4CR43-F1
#
_cell.length_a   1.000
_cell.length_b   1.000
_cell.length_c   1.000
_cell.angle_alpha   90.00
_cell.angle_beta   90.00
_cell.angle_gamma   90.00
#
_symmetry.space_group_name_H-M   'P 1'
#
loop_
_entity.id
_entity.type
_entity.pdbx_description
1 polymer ?
#
loop_
_entity_poly.entity_id
_entity_poly.type
_entity_poly.pdbx_seq_one_letter_code
_entity_poly.pdbx_strand_id
1 'polypeptide(L)'
;MNDRDDPKADGELVATLQALRDEVRGLAGRVAELEGCLAAAGIRPPAVTPAMEPVPPEASAGITEDELLAISAAVAAYLGVRAHIRQVRLIQSTTWGQIGRLNVHASHQRRH
;
A
#
# COMPACT_ATOMS: atom_id res chain seq x y z
N MET A 1 -32.29 -27.10 -7.07
CA MET A 1 -32.94 -26.03 -6.30
C MET A 1 -31.81 -25.09 -5.87
N ASN A 2 -31.72 -23.90 -6.45
CA ASN A 2 -30.60 -22.98 -6.27
C ASN A 2 -30.70 -22.30 -4.90
N ASP A 3 -29.74 -22.53 -4.00
CA ASP A 3 -29.47 -21.70 -2.79
C ASP A 3 -28.87 -20.31 -3.14
N ARG A 4 -28.90 -19.92 -4.43
CA ARG A 4 -28.19 -18.74 -4.96
C ARG A 4 -28.95 -17.41 -4.82
N ASP A 5 -30.21 -17.45 -4.41
CA ASP A 5 -31.08 -16.26 -4.34
C ASP A 5 -31.60 -16.05 -2.91
N ASP A 6 -30.71 -16.09 -1.91
CA ASP A 6 -31.08 -15.67 -0.54
C ASP A 6 -30.92 -14.14 -0.43
N PRO A 7 -32.04 -13.37 -0.42
CA PRO A 7 -31.98 -11.91 -0.41
C PRO A 7 -31.31 -11.35 0.85
N LYS A 8 -31.23 -12.15 1.92
CA LYS A 8 -30.54 -11.78 3.15
C LYS A 8 -29.02 -11.85 2.97
N ALA A 9 -28.51 -12.89 2.31
CA ALA A 9 -27.09 -13.03 2.01
C ALA A 9 -26.61 -11.94 1.04
N ASP A 10 -27.43 -11.60 0.05
CA ASP A 10 -27.16 -10.49 -0.86
C ASP A 10 -27.13 -9.14 -0.13
N GLY A 11 -28.06 -8.92 0.80
CA GLY A 11 -28.09 -7.73 1.65
C GLY A 11 -26.84 -7.58 2.53
N GLU A 12 -26.36 -8.68 3.13
CA GLU A 12 -25.15 -8.70 3.94
C GLU A 12 -23.88 -8.46 3.10
N LEU A 13 -23.82 -9.03 1.89
CA LEU A 13 -22.73 -8.76 0.95
C LEU A 13 -22.70 -7.29 0.52
N VAL A 14 -23.86 -6.71 0.18
CA VAL A 14 -23.96 -5.29 -0.19
C VAL A 14 -23.55 -4.40 0.98
N ALA A 15 -23.98 -4.72 2.21
CA ALA A 15 -23.56 -4.00 3.41
C ALA A 15 -22.04 -4.07 3.63
N THR A 16 -21.44 -5.24 3.42
CA THR A 16 -19.99 -5.43 3.55
C THR A 16 -19.22 -4.63 2.48
N LEU A 17 -19.70 -4.62 1.23
CA LEU A 17 -19.08 -3.82 0.16
C LEU A 17 -19.20 -2.31 0.42
N GLN A 18 -20.33 -1.87 0.99
CA GLN A 18 -20.49 -0.47 1.39
C GLN A 18 -19.52 -0.09 2.51
N ALA A 19 -19.38 -0.94 3.53
CA ALA A 19 -18.42 -0.73 4.61
C ALA A 19 -16.98 -0.65 4.08
N LEU A 20 -16.57 -1.57 3.20
CA LEU A 20 -15.25 -1.54 2.58
C LEU A 20 -15.03 -0.29 1.73
N ARG A 21 -16.03 0.16 0.97
CA ARG A 21 -15.95 1.41 0.19
C ARG A 21 -15.77 2.61 1.11
N ASP A 22 -16.48 2.64 2.24
CA ASP A 22 -16.36 3.71 3.21
C ASP A 22 -15.00 3.71 3.91
N GLU A 23 -14.45 2.55 4.23
CA GLU A 23 -13.08 2.39 4.72
C GLU A 23 -12.06 2.89 3.70
N VAL A 24 -12.16 2.48 2.43
CA VAL A 24 -11.27 2.94 1.35
C VAL A 24 -11.35 4.45 1.18
N ARG A 25 -12.55 5.04 1.25
CA ARG A 25 -12.74 6.49 1.21
C ARG A 25 -12.08 7.17 2.42
N GLY A 26 -12.19 6.57 3.60
CA GLY A 26 -11.51 7.04 4.81
C GLY A 26 -9.98 7.01 4.67
N LEU A 27 -9.43 5.92 4.13
CA LEU A 27 -7.99 5.81 3.85
C LEU A 27 -7.53 6.85 2.82
N ALA A 28 -8.28 7.05 1.74
CA ALA A 28 -7.96 8.06 0.72
C ALA A 28 -7.91 9.47 1.31
N GLY A 29 -8.84 9.82 2.21
CA GLY A 29 -8.81 11.09 2.93
C GLY A 29 -7.57 11.26 3.79
N ARG A 30 -7.19 10.22 4.56
CA ARG A 30 -5.97 10.23 5.38
C ARG A 30 -4.69 10.37 4.55
N VAL A 31 -4.63 9.71 3.38
CA VAL A 31 -3.49 9.86 2.46
C VAL A 31 -3.38 11.29 1.95
N ALA A 32 -4.49 11.90 1.52
CA ALA A 32 -4.48 13.29 1.07
C ALA A 32 -4.04 14.27 2.16
N GLU A 33 -4.44 14.04 3.42
CA GLU A 33 -3.99 14.82 4.57
C GLU A 33 -2.48 14.68 4.80
N LEU A 34 -1.95 13.45 4.73
CA LEU A 34 -0.52 13.18 4.86
C LEU A 34 0.28 13.79 3.72
N GLU A 35 -0.20 13.69 2.48
CA GLU A 35 0.40 14.34 1.32
C GLU A 35 0.42 15.87 1.47
N GLY A 36 -0.65 16.47 2.00
CA GLY A 36 -0.70 17.89 2.34
C GLY A 36 0.32 18.27 3.42
N CYS A 37 0.45 17.46 4.48
CA CYS A 37 1.46 17.66 5.53
C CYS A 37 2.89 17.55 4.98
N LEU A 38 3.17 16.57 4.13
CA LEU A 38 4.46 16.38 3.47
C LEU A 38 4.80 17.57 2.56
N ALA A 39 3.82 18.05 1.79
CA ALA A 39 3.97 19.24 0.95
C ALA A 39 4.27 20.50 1.79
N ALA A 40 3.57 20.69 2.92
CA ALA A 40 3.81 21.80 3.85
C ALA A 40 5.20 21.71 4.52
N ALA A 41 5.70 20.49 4.76
CA ALA A 41 7.05 20.23 5.25
C ALA A 41 8.15 20.36 4.17
N GLY A 42 7.79 20.67 2.92
CA GLY A 42 8.74 20.77 1.80
C GLY A 42 9.31 19.43 1.32
N ILE A 43 8.75 18.30 1.79
CA ILE A 43 9.15 16.96 1.39
C ILE A 43 8.40 16.62 0.11
N ARG A 44 9.05 16.85 -1.03
CA ARG A 44 8.48 16.53 -2.35
C ARG A 44 8.72 15.05 -2.66
N PRO A 45 7.69 14.27 -3.05
CA PRO A 45 7.94 12.94 -3.60
C PRO A 45 8.89 13.07 -4.81
N PRO A 46 9.84 12.13 -4.99
CA PRO A 46 10.75 12.17 -6.13
C PRO A 46 9.89 12.24 -7.40
N ALA A 47 10.12 13.28 -8.20
CA ALA A 47 9.47 13.39 -9.50
C ALA A 47 9.80 12.11 -10.27
N VAL A 48 8.78 11.41 -10.74
CA VAL A 48 8.97 10.28 -11.65
C VAL A 48 9.55 10.86 -12.94
N THR A 49 10.87 10.92 -13.03
CA THR A 49 11.59 11.27 -14.25
C THR A 49 11.39 10.11 -15.23
N PRO A 50 10.87 10.36 -16.44
CA PRO A 50 10.75 9.30 -17.43
C PRO A 50 12.14 8.88 -17.91
N ALA A 51 12.39 7.58 -17.80
CA ALA A 51 13.43 6.77 -18.46
C ALA A 51 14.86 7.34 -18.47
N MET A 52 15.66 6.97 -17.46
CA MET A 52 17.11 7.01 -17.56
C MET A 52 17.61 5.67 -18.15
N GLU A 53 18.48 5.75 -19.16
CA GLU A 53 19.20 4.64 -19.80
C GLU A 53 19.82 3.66 -18.79
N PRO A 54 20.04 2.38 -19.18
CA PRO A 54 20.51 1.36 -18.25
C PRO A 54 21.94 1.67 -17.80
N VAL A 55 22.05 2.30 -16.63
CA VAL A 55 23.29 2.43 -15.87
C VAL A 55 23.73 1.00 -15.47
N PRO A 56 25.03 0.65 -15.59
CA PRO A 56 25.53 -0.68 -15.23
C PRO A 56 25.16 -1.04 -13.78
N PRO A 57 25.08 -2.34 -13.41
CA PRO A 57 24.65 -2.75 -12.08
C PRO A 57 25.69 -2.32 -11.05
N GLU A 58 25.53 -1.11 -10.51
CA GLU A 58 26.25 -0.70 -9.33
C GLU A 58 25.89 -1.66 -8.21
N ALA A 59 26.92 -2.28 -7.65
CA ALA A 59 26.86 -3.29 -6.62
C ALA A 59 25.84 -2.90 -5.55
N SER A 60 24.72 -3.64 -5.50
CA SER A 60 23.71 -3.67 -4.43
C SER A 60 23.86 -2.50 -3.45
N ALA A 61 23.48 -1.30 -3.90
CA ALA A 61 23.39 -0.17 -3.00
C ALA A 61 22.39 -0.61 -1.92
N GLY A 62 22.90 -0.83 -0.70
CA GLY A 62 22.06 -1.08 0.46
C GLY A 62 21.07 0.07 0.61
N ILE A 63 19.99 -0.14 1.36
CA ILE A 63 19.04 0.94 1.65
C ILE A 63 19.83 2.14 2.17
N THR A 64 19.71 3.27 1.48
CA THR A 64 20.38 4.52 1.83
C THR A 64 19.76 5.09 3.12
N GLU A 65 20.49 5.99 3.79
CA GLU A 65 20.02 6.59 5.03
C GLU A 65 18.72 7.39 4.82
N ASP A 66 18.63 8.13 3.72
CA ASP A 66 17.43 8.89 3.34
C ASP A 66 16.22 7.96 3.12
N GLU A 67 16.43 6.81 2.47
CA GLU A 67 15.38 5.81 2.28
C GLU A 67 14.94 5.18 3.61
N LEU A 68 15.87 4.86 4.50
CA LEU A 68 15.56 4.35 5.85
C LEU A 68 14.74 5.36 6.66
N LEU A 69 15.08 6.65 6.55
CA LEU A 69 14.41 7.73 7.26
C LEU A 69 12.99 7.96 6.69
N ALA A 70 12.84 7.94 5.37
CA ALA A 70 11.55 8.03 4.70
C ALA A 70 10.62 6.85 5.07
N ILE A 71 11.14 5.61 5.04
CA ILE A 71 10.38 4.41 5.45
C ILE A 71 9.97 4.52 6.92
N SER A 72 10.88 4.96 7.79
CA SER A 72 10.63 5.08 9.23
C SER A 72 9.58 6.14 9.54
N ALA A 73 9.64 7.29 8.86
CA ALA A 73 8.66 8.36 8.99
C ALA A 73 7.27 7.91 8.53
N ALA A 74 7.18 7.18 7.41
CA ALA A 74 5.92 6.64 6.92
C ALA A 74 5.29 5.64 7.91
N VAL A 75 6.10 4.75 8.49
CA VAL A 75 5.65 3.80 9.52
C VAL A 75 5.19 4.53 10.78
N ALA A 76 5.92 5.56 11.23
CA ALA A 76 5.54 6.36 12.38
C ALA A 76 4.24 7.16 12.14
N ALA A 77 4.05 7.71 10.94
CA ALA A 77 2.81 8.40 10.57
C ALA A 77 1.62 7.44 10.51
N TYR A 78 1.82 6.21 10.00
CA TYR A 78 0.77 5.20 9.95
C TYR A 78 0.34 4.72 11.34
N LEU A 79 1.30 4.49 12.24
CA LEU A 79 1.06 3.99 13.59
C LEU A 79 0.67 5.07 14.60
N GLY A 80 0.85 6.34 14.27
CA GLY A 80 0.60 7.48 15.16
C GLY A 80 1.82 7.88 16.01
N VAL A 81 1.66 8.96 16.77
CA VAL A 81 2.77 9.63 17.49
C VAL A 81 3.47 8.65 18.46
N ARG A 82 4.78 8.40 18.22
CA ARG A 82 5.74 7.54 18.97
C ARG A 82 5.91 6.08 18.57
N ALA A 83 5.83 5.73 17.28
CA ALA A 83 6.29 4.42 16.84
C ALA A 83 7.82 4.28 17.01
N HIS A 84 8.26 3.44 17.96
CA HIS A 84 9.67 3.14 18.18
C HIS A 84 10.12 2.01 17.23
N ILE A 85 10.74 2.40 16.11
CA ILE A 85 11.27 1.47 15.11
C ILE A 85 12.68 1.04 15.55
N ARG A 86 12.85 -0.25 15.87
CA ARG A 86 14.12 -0.78 16.39
C ARG A 86 15.01 -1.40 15.32
N GLN A 87 14.40 -1.94 14.26
CA GLN A 87 15.14 -2.63 13.21
C GLN A 87 14.35 -2.61 11.91
N VAL A 88 15.03 -2.24 10.83
CA VAL A 88 14.55 -2.39 9.45
C VAL A 88 15.45 -3.40 8.78
N ARG A 89 14.88 -4.41 8.13
CA ARG A 89 15.63 -5.43 7.38
C ARG A 89 15.06 -5.50 5.97
N LEU A 90 15.93 -5.31 4.99
CA LEU A 90 15.58 -5.60 3.60
C LEU A 90 15.48 -7.12 3.42
N ILE A 91 14.30 -7.61 3.11
CA ILE A 91 14.11 -8.99 2.66
C ILE A 91 14.00 -8.93 1.14
N GLN A 92 15.07 -9.34 0.44
CA GLN A 92 15.13 -9.40 -1.02
C GLN A 92 14.33 -10.59 -1.56
N SER A 93 13.04 -10.64 -1.24
CA SER A 93 12.14 -11.68 -1.70
C SER A 93 11.14 -11.12 -2.71
N THR A 94 11.12 -11.70 -3.91
CA THR A 94 10.11 -11.42 -4.94
C THR A 94 8.71 -11.91 -4.54
N THR A 95 8.61 -12.67 -3.45
CA THR A 95 7.37 -13.25 -2.96
C THR A 95 6.33 -12.19 -2.60
N TRP A 96 6.71 -11.00 -2.12
CA TRP A 96 5.74 -9.95 -1.80
C TRP A 96 5.02 -9.42 -3.06
N GLY A 97 5.77 -9.13 -4.13
CA GLY A 97 5.19 -8.72 -5.41
C GLY A 97 4.37 -9.83 -6.08
N GLN A 98 4.75 -11.11 -5.85
CA GLN A 98 4.00 -12.26 -6.31
C GLN A 98 2.69 -12.46 -5.53
N ILE A 99 2.70 -12.35 -4.20
CA ILE A 99 1.50 -12.45 -3.35
C ILE A 99 0.51 -11.33 -3.67
N GLY A 100 0.99 -10.10 -3.86
CA GLY A 100 0.14 -8.97 -4.27
C GLY A 100 -0.55 -9.24 -5.62
N ARG A 101 0.20 -9.74 -6.62
CA ARG A 101 -0.38 -10.11 -7.92
C ARG A 101 -1.31 -11.33 -7.83
N LEU A 102 -0.98 -12.33 -7.01
CA LEU A 102 -1.83 -13.51 -6.79
C LEU A 102 -3.15 -13.14 -6.13
N ASN A 103 -3.18 -12.21 -5.16
CA ASN A 103 -4.44 -11.72 -4.58
C ASN A 103 -5.33 -11.01 -5.62
N VAL A 104 -4.72 -10.23 -6.52
CA VAL A 104 -5.46 -9.59 -7.62
C VAL A 104 -6.01 -10.62 -8.61
N HIS A 105 -5.20 -11.62 -9.02
CA HIS A 105 -5.66 -12.65 -9.96
C HIS A 105 -6.67 -13.62 -9.34
N ALA A 106 -6.48 -14.02 -8.08
CA ALA A 106 -7.40 -14.88 -7.34
C ALA A 106 -8.80 -14.25 -7.22
N SER A 107 -8.91 -12.92 -7.20
CA SER A 107 -10.20 -12.23 -7.23
C SER A 107 -10.99 -12.45 -8.53
N HIS A 108 -10.28 -12.64 -9.66
CA HIS A 108 -10.89 -12.93 -10.95
C HIS A 108 -11.23 -14.40 -11.14
N GLN A 109 -10.43 -15.32 -10.57
CA GLN A 109 -10.69 -16.77 -10.66
C GLN A 109 -11.94 -17.21 -9.89
N ARG A 110 -12.34 -16.50 -8.82
CA ARG A 110 -13.50 -16.87 -7.99
C ARG A 110 -14.86 -16.46 -8.60
N ARG A 111 -14.87 -15.89 -9.81
CA ARG A 111 -16.07 -15.35 -10.47
C ARG A 111 -16.59 -16.24 -11.61
N HIS A 112 -16.28 -17.52 -11.61
CA HIS A 112 -16.75 -18.50 -12.59
C HIS A 112 -17.18 -19.80 -11.93
#